data_AF-A0A2K3LFD5-F1
#
_entry.id   AF-A0A2K3LFD5-F1
#
_cell.length_a   1.000
_cell.length_b   1.000
_cell.length_c   1.000
_cell.angle_alpha   90.00
_cell.angle_beta   90.00
_cell.angle_gamma   90.00
#
_symmetry.space_group_name_H-M   'P 1'
#
loop_
_entity.id
_entity.type
_entity.pdbx_description
1 polymer ?
#
loop_
_entity_poly.entity_id
_entity_poly.type
_entity_poly.pdbx_seq_one_letter_code
_entity_poly.pdbx_strand_id
1 'polypeptide(L)' 'MSGTEKSSGTTKTPADFLKSIRGRPVVVKLNSGVDYRG' A
#
# COMPACT_ATOMS: atom_id res chain seq x y z
N MET A 1 23.97 -16.78 10.76
CA MET A 1 23.74 -15.65 9.85
C MET A 1 22.80 -16.10 8.75
N SER A 2 21.53 -15.74 8.83
CA SER A 2 20.64 -15.78 7.68
C SER A 2 19.73 -14.58 7.83
N GLY A 3 20.15 -13.49 7.19
CA GLY A 3 19.30 -12.32 7.05
C GLY A 3 18.03 -12.77 6.37
N THR A 4 16.89 -12.59 7.03
CA THR A 4 15.62 -12.61 6.35
C THR A 4 15.60 -11.36 5.48
N GLU A 5 15.99 -11.57 4.24
CA GLU A 5 15.79 -10.67 3.11
C GLU A 5 14.39 -10.05 3.27
N LYS A 6 14.33 -8.72 3.33
CA LYS A 6 13.07 -7.99 3.15
C LYS A 6 12.49 -8.50 1.84
N SER A 7 11.44 -9.30 1.92
CA SER A 7 10.72 -9.86 0.79
C SER A 7 10.14 -8.74 -0.05
N SER A 8 10.97 -8.19 -0.93
CA SER A 8 10.57 -7.41 -2.10
C SER A 8 9.84 -8.35 -3.05
N GLY A 9 8.57 -8.62 -2.74
CA GLY A 9 7.73 -9.44 -3.59
C GLY A 9 6.46 -9.91 -2.88
N THR A 10 5.39 -9.13 -3.00
CA THR A 10 4.02 -9.60 -3.34
C THR A 10 2.96 -8.47 -3.32
N THR A 11 3.19 -7.36 -4.01
CA THR A 11 2.03 -6.64 -4.59
C THR A 11 1.66 -7.31 -5.91
N LYS A 12 1.25 -8.59 -5.85
CA LYS A 12 0.83 -9.35 -7.04
C LYS A 12 -0.58 -8.96 -7.48
N THR A 13 -1.38 -8.47 -6.53
CA THR A 13 -2.74 -7.98 -6.78
C THR A 13 -2.95 -6.62 -6.11
N PRO A 14 -3.88 -5.79 -6.60
CA PRO A 14 -4.25 -4.54 -5.94
C PRO A 14 -4.70 -4.75 -4.48
N ALA A 15 -5.34 -5.88 -4.18
CA ALA A 15 -5.79 -6.20 -2.83
C ALA A 15 -4.63 -6.38 -1.85
N ASP A 16 -3.50 -6.94 -2.29
CA ASP A 16 -2.33 -7.15 -1.43
C ASP A 16 -1.64 -5.83 -1.09
N PHE A 17 -1.58 -4.90 -2.05
CA PHE A 17 -1.15 -3.54 -1.80
C PHE A 17 -2.01 -2.87 -0.73
N LEU A 18 -3.34 -2.90 -0.89
CA LEU A 18 -4.28 -2.29 0.06
C LEU A 18 -4.15 -2.86 1.48
N LYS A 19 -3.92 -4.17 1.62
CA LYS A 19 -3.65 -4.80 2.93
C LYS A 19 -2.36 -4.28 3.56
N SER A 20 -1.30 -4.09 2.77
CA SER A 20 0.03 -3.69 3.25
C SER A 20 0.08 -2.26 3.81
N ILE A 21 -0.85 -1.39 3.41
CA ILE A 21 -0.89 0.04 3.79
C ILE A 21 -1.93 0.36 4.86
N ARG A 22 -2.67 -0.64 5.37
CA ARG A 22 -3.68 -0.41 6.42
C ARG A 22 -3.05 0.25 7.67
N GLY A 23 -3.74 1.24 8.23
CA GLY A 23 -3.31 1.98 9.42
C GLY A 23 -2.20 3.00 9.18
N ARG A 24 -1.82 3.24 7.92
CA ARG A 24 -0.85 4.27 7.54
C ARG A 24 -1.60 5.44 6.90
N PRO A 25 -1.19 6.71 7.14
CA PRO A 25 -1.77 7.85 6.45
C PRO A 25 -1.61 7.72 4.94
N VAL A 26 -2.70 7.92 4.21
CA VAL A 26 -2.76 7.86 2.76
C VAL A 26 -3.51 9.05 2.19
N VAL A 27 -3.26 9.30 0.90
CA VAL A 27 -4.03 10.24 0.09
C VAL A 27 -4.68 9.45 -1.05
N VAL A 28 -5.99 9.59 -1.20
CA VAL A 28 -6.79 8.97 -2.25
C VAL A 28 -7.25 10.05 -3.20
N LYS A 29 -6.87 9.94 -4.48
CA LYS A 29 -7.29 10.87 -5.52
C LYS A 29 -8.53 10.33 -6.23
N LEU A 30 -9.62 11.08 -6.15
CA LEU A 30 -10.87 10.72 -6.83
C LEU A 30 -10.89 11.24 -8.26
N ASN A 31 -11.67 10.60 -9.13
CA ASN A 31 -11.87 11.05 -10.51
C ASN A 31 -12.56 12.43 -10.61
N SER A 32 -13.19 12.89 -9.53
CA SER A 32 -13.72 14.25 -9.40
C SER A 32 -12.63 15.32 -9.23
N GLY A 33 -11.37 14.93 -9.08
CA GLY A 33 -10.25 15.84 -8.80
C GLY A 33 -10.10 16.18 -7.31
N VAL A 34 -10.92 15.61 -6.43
CA VAL A 34 -10.85 15.79 -4.98
C VAL A 34 -9.84 14.80 -4.39
N ASP A 35 -8.96 15.30 -3.51
CA ASP A 35 -8.05 14.48 -2.71
C ASP A 35 -8.65 14.21 -1.32
N TYR A 36 -8.73 12.94 -0.94
CA TYR A 36 -9.15 12.51 0.39
C TYR A 36 -7.95 12.01 1.20
N ARG A 37 -7.84 12.40 2.47
CA ARG A 37 -6.74 12.00 3.36
C ARG A 37 -7.28 11.21 4.54
N GLY A 38 -6.63 10.10 4.88
CA GLY A 38 -7.03 9.22 6.00
C GLY A 38 -6.04 8.09 6.24
#